data_AF-A0A821W9N0-F1
#
_entry.id   AF-A0A821W9N0-F1
#
_cell.length_a   1.000
_cell.length_b   1.000
_cell.length_c   1.000
_cell.angle_alpha   90.00
_cell.angle_beta   90.00
_cell.angle_gamma   90.00
#
_symmetry.space_group_name_H-M   'P 1'
#
loop_
_entity.id
_entity.type
_entity.pdbx_description
1 polymer ?
#
loop_
_entity_poly.entity_id
_entity_poly.type
_entity_poly.pdbx_seq_one_letter_code
_entity_poly.pdbx_strand_id
1 'polypeptide(L)'
;MGLALRTGIKSYHGIIFFNGVNIENDTFDQFIHRIDIERHLPVQMLVCSPATYEHYKANKKPFHCDLPTIQRLKPVYATSSNKAASKHHL
;
A
#
# COMPACT_ATOMS: atom_id res chain seq x y z
N MET A 1 -7.05 -14.90 -0.18
CA MET A 1 -6.48 -13.88 -1.08
C MET A 1 -6.17 -12.62 -0.25
N GLY A 2 -4.94 -12.12 -0.25
CA GLY A 2 -4.52 -11.01 0.61
C GLY A 2 -5.16 -9.66 0.26
N LEU A 3 -5.21 -8.72 1.21
CA LEU A 3 -5.77 -7.37 1.01
C LEU A 3 -5.03 -6.60 -0.10
N ALA A 4 -3.70 -6.62 -0.10
CA ALA A 4 -2.88 -5.94 -1.10
C ALA A 4 -3.10 -6.45 -2.53
N LEU A 5 -3.36 -7.74 -2.70
CA LEU A 5 -3.65 -8.29 -4.04
C LEU A 5 -5.02 -7.79 -4.55
N ARG A 6 -5.98 -7.61 -3.65
CA ARG A 6 -7.32 -7.11 -3.99
C ARG A 6 -7.33 -5.61 -4.32
N THR A 7 -6.40 -4.83 -3.78
CA THR A 7 -6.28 -3.41 -4.11
C THR A 7 -5.70 -3.18 -5.51
N GLY A 8 -5.20 -4.22 -6.19
CA GLY A 8 -4.60 -4.13 -7.51
C GLY A 8 -3.11 -3.81 -7.49
N ILE A 9 -2.48 -3.84 -6.31
CA ILE A 9 -1.02 -3.76 -6.19
C ILE A 9 -0.43 -5.02 -6.82
N LYS A 10 0.46 -4.82 -7.79
CA LYS A 10 1.22 -5.90 -8.43
C LYS A 10 2.51 -6.12 -7.68
N SER A 11 2.98 -7.37 -7.66
CA SER A 11 4.34 -7.70 -7.22
C SER A 11 5.35 -6.83 -7.98
N TYR A 12 6.46 -6.47 -7.33
CA TYR A 12 7.54 -5.64 -7.89
C TYR A 12 7.23 -4.14 -8.06
N HIS A 13 6.06 -3.66 -7.63
CA HIS A 13 5.87 -2.21 -7.49
C HIS A 13 6.58 -1.69 -6.23
N GLY A 14 7.35 -0.61 -6.39
CA GLY A 14 7.99 0.08 -5.27
C GLY A 14 7.00 1.01 -4.57
N ILE A 15 7.06 1.07 -3.24
CA ILE A 15 6.27 2.00 -2.41
C ILE A 15 7.07 3.30 -2.28
N ILE A 16 6.43 4.42 -2.63
CA ILE A 16 7.03 5.77 -2.59
C ILE A 16 6.48 6.55 -1.40
N PHE A 17 5.17 6.47 -1.18
CA PHE A 17 4.51 7.07 -0.01
C PHE A 17 3.72 6.03 0.77
N PHE A 18 3.75 6.15 2.08
CA PHE A 18 2.91 5.41 3.02
C PHE A 18 2.15 6.41 3.89
N ASN A 19 0.82 6.35 3.87
CA ASN A 19 -0.09 7.23 4.61
C ASN A 19 0.23 8.73 4.47
N GLY A 20 0.61 9.15 3.26
CA GLY A 20 0.93 10.54 2.95
C GLY A 20 2.37 10.96 3.25
N VAL A 21 3.19 10.09 3.84
CA VAL A 21 4.60 10.34 4.11
C VAL A 21 5.48 9.70 3.03
N ASN A 22 6.45 10.44 2.49
CA ASN A 22 7.44 9.91 1.56
C ASN A 22 8.40 8.99 2.35
N ILE A 23 8.58 7.76 1.86
CA ILE A 23 9.41 6.74 2.51
C ILE A 23 10.59 6.28 1.61
N GLU A 24 10.87 6.98 0.52
CA GLU A 24 11.89 6.55 -0.46
C GLU A 24 13.30 6.44 0.16
N ASN A 25 13.56 7.21 1.22
CA ASN A 25 14.83 7.21 1.93
C ASN A 25 14.78 6.46 3.26
N ASP A 26 13.62 5.88 3.63
CA ASP A 26 13.48 5.14 4.87
C ASP A 26 14.22 3.80 4.75
N THR A 27 14.90 3.39 5.83
CA THR A 27 15.39 2.01 5.93
C THR A 27 14.23 1.04 6.11
N PHE A 28 14.46 -0.25 5.87
CA PHE A 28 13.45 -1.27 6.10
C PHE A 28 12.91 -1.23 7.54
N ASP A 29 13.78 -1.08 8.53
CA ASP A 29 13.39 -1.04 9.94
C ASP A 29 12.54 0.20 10.28
N GLN A 30 12.89 1.37 9.73
CA GLN A 30 12.09 2.59 9.88
C GLN A 30 10.70 2.43 9.28
N PHE A 31 10.62 1.81 8.10
CA PHE A 31 9.35 1.53 7.45
C PHE A 31 8.48 0.54 8.23
N ILE A 32 9.06 -0.56 8.74
CA ILE A 32 8.35 -1.53 9.58
C ILE A 32 7.87 -0.88 10.88
N HIS A 33 8.70 -0.04 11.51
CA HIS A 33 8.32 0.68 12.71
C HIS A 33 7.12 1.61 12.48
N ARG A 34 7.10 2.31 11.34
CA ARG A 34 5.97 3.15 10.93
C ARG A 34 4.68 2.34 10.75
N ILE A 35 4.77 1.19 10.09
CA ILE A 35 3.62 0.28 9.94
C ILE A 35 3.07 -0.14 11.30
N ASP A 36 3.93 -0.48 12.25
CA ASP A 36 3.50 -0.94 13.57
C ASP A 36 2.81 0.18 14.36
N ILE A 37 3.35 1.41 14.33
CA ILE A 37 2.72 2.59 14.96
C ILE A 37 1.34 2.84 14.36
N GLU A 38 1.22 2.80 13.03
CA GLU A 38 0.02 3.17 12.29
C GLU A 38 -0.92 1.98 12.01
N ARG A 39 -0.67 0.81 12.61
CA ARG A 39 -1.41 -0.45 12.34
C ARG A 39 -2.93 -0.36 12.55
N HIS A 40 -3.38 0.63 13.31
CA HIS A 40 -4.78 0.88 13.64
C HIS A 40 -5.48 1.80 12.61
N LEU A 41 -4.72 2.38 11.67
CA LEU A 41 -5.22 3.28 10.64
C LEU A 41 -5.41 2.54 9.30
N PRO A 42 -6.32 3.02 8.44
CA PRO A 42 -6.38 2.56 7.07
C PRO A 42 -5.05 2.80 6.35
N VAL A 43 -4.59 1.81 5.59
CA VAL A 43 -3.34 1.90 4.84
C VAL A 43 -3.59 2.49 3.45
N GLN A 44 -2.91 3.59 3.16
CA GLN A 44 -2.85 4.23 1.85
C GLN A 44 -1.40 4.22 1.35
N MET A 45 -1.18 3.78 0.13
CA MET A 45 0.15 3.74 -0.48
C MET A 45 0.14 4.40 -1.85
N LEU A 46 1.19 5.16 -2.16
CA LEU A 46 1.54 5.53 -3.54
C LEU A 46 2.61 4.57 -4.01
N VAL A 47 2.29 3.79 -5.05
CA VAL A 47 3.19 2.79 -5.63
C VAL A 47 3.47 3.11 -7.10
N CYS A 48 4.63 2.71 -7.59
CA CYS A 48 4.94 2.82 -9.02
C CYS A 48 5.74 1.61 -9.52
N SER A 49 5.71 1.41 -10.84
CA SER A 49 6.56 0.40 -11.48
C SER A 49 8.02 0.88 -11.52
N PRO A 50 9.00 -0.04 -11.58
CA PRO A 50 10.42 0.33 -11.72
C PRO A 50 10.68 1.25 -12.91
N ALA A 51 10.07 0.98 -14.07
CA ALA A 51 10.21 1.81 -15.26
C ALA A 51 9.65 3.24 -15.07
N THR A 52 8.53 3.37 -14.36
CA THR A 52 7.99 4.69 -14.00
C THR A 52 8.92 5.42 -13.04
N TYR A 53 9.49 4.70 -12.08
CA TYR A 53 10.44 5.25 -11.12
C TYR A 53 11.68 5.82 -11.80
N GLU A 54 12.32 5.01 -12.64
CA GLU A 54 13.51 5.41 -13.42
C GLU A 54 13.22 6.62 -14.30
N HIS A 55 12.10 6.61 -15.02
CA HIS A 55 11.69 7.74 -15.86
C HIS A 55 11.50 9.03 -15.05
N TYR A 56 10.84 8.97 -13.90
CA TYR A 56 10.62 10.14 -13.06
C TYR A 56 11.93 10.68 -12.47
N LYS A 57 12.81 9.80 -12.00
CA LYS A 57 14.13 10.19 -11.46
C LYS A 57 15.02 10.81 -12.54
N ALA A 58 15.10 10.19 -13.71
CA ALA A 58 15.89 10.70 -14.84
C ALA A 58 15.43 12.10 -15.29
N ASN A 59 14.12 12.36 -15.23
CA ASN A 59 13.52 13.63 -15.61
C ASN A 59 13.36 14.63 -14.45
N LYS A 60 13.91 14.32 -13.26
CA LYS A 60 13.78 15.15 -12.04
C LYS A 60 12.32 15.52 -11.71
N LYS A 61 11.37 14.63 -12.01
CA LYS A 61 9.95 14.83 -11.72
C LYS A 61 9.63 14.44 -10.27
N PRO A 62 8.90 15.27 -9.51
CA PRO A 62 8.53 14.93 -8.14
C PRO A 62 7.42 13.87 -8.11
N PHE A 63 7.46 12.99 -7.11
CA PHE A 63 6.32 12.15 -6.74
C PHE A 63 5.48 12.84 -5.67
N HIS A 64 4.15 12.89 -5.88
CA HIS A 64 3.18 13.33 -4.88
C HIS A 64 1.78 12.83 -5.27
N CYS A 65 0.86 12.76 -4.31
CA CYS A 65 -0.47 12.13 -4.46
C CYS A 65 -1.46 12.87 -5.38
N ASP A 66 -1.12 14.08 -5.82
CA ASP A 66 -1.97 14.95 -6.65
C ASP A 66 -1.54 15.01 -8.12
N LEU A 67 -0.59 14.17 -8.53
CA LEU A 67 -0.21 14.06 -9.94
C LEU A 67 -1.41 13.62 -10.79
N PRO A 68 -1.61 14.23 -11.97
CA PRO A 68 -2.71 13.87 -12.88
C PRO A 68 -2.59 12.47 -13.46
N THR A 69 -1.40 11.86 -13.40
CA THR A 69 -1.12 10.50 -13.89
C THR A 69 -1.47 9.41 -12.88
N ILE A 70 -1.94 9.78 -11.68
CA ILE A 70 -2.24 8.81 -10.63
C ILE A 70 -3.57 8.11 -10.90
N GLN A 71 -3.51 6.78 -10.95
CA GLN A 71 -4.69 5.93 -10.92
C GLN A 71 -5.07 5.62 -9.46
N ARG A 72 -6.19 6.20 -8.99
CA ARG A 72 -6.71 5.93 -7.65
C ARG A 72 -7.49 4.61 -7.64
N LEU A 73 -7.08 3.69 -6.77
CA LEU A 73 -7.71 2.38 -6.61
C LEU A 73 -8.76 2.46 -5.49
N LYS A 74 -9.81 1.63 -5.58
CA LYS A 74 -10.88 1.61 -4.57
C LYS A 74 -10.32 1.05 -3.25
N PRO A 75 -10.70 1.62 -2.09
CA PRO A 75 -10.36 1.04 -0.80
C PRO A 75 -10.86 -0.41 -0.71
N VAL A 76 -10.05 -1.27 -0.12
CA VAL A 76 -10.43 -2.67 0.14
C VAL A 76 -10.43 -2.89 1.64
N TYR A 77 -11.56 -3.37 2.14
CA TYR A 77 -11.72 -3.67 3.55
C TYR A 77 -11.50 -5.16 3.82
N ALA A 78 -11.08 -5.48 5.05
CA ALA A 78 -11.12 -6.85 5.54
C ALA A 78 -12.59 -7.24 5.71
N THR A 79 -13.06 -8.21 4.93
CA THR A 79 -14.34 -8.86 5.22
C THR A 79 -14.10 -9.79 6.40
N SER A 80 -14.79 -9.57 7.52
CA SER A 80 -14.87 -10.56 8.59
C SER A 80 -15.36 -11.87 7.96
N SER A 81 -14.53 -12.92 7.94
CA SER A 81 -15.11 -14.23 7.72
C SER A 81 -15.94 -14.50 8.96
N ASN A 82 -17.26 -14.64 8.80
CA ASN A 82 -18.06 -15.22 9.85
C ASN A 82 -17.49 -16.61 10.09
N LYS A 83 -16.84 -16.81 11.23
CA LYS A 83 -16.63 -18.14 11.81
C LYS A 83 -18.01 -18.62 12.26
N ALA A 84 -18.84 -18.99 11.29
CA ALA A 84 -20.18 -19.48 11.53
C ALA A 84 -20.07 -20.83 12.26
N ALA A 85 -20.52 -20.83 13.51
CA ALA A 85 -21.11 -21.94 14.25
C ALA A 85 -20.62 -23.35 13.89
N SER A 86 -19.63 -23.86 14.62
CA SER A 86 -19.64 -25.29 14.95
C SER A 86 -20.30 -25.42 16.33
N LYS A 87 -21.64 -25.38 16.34
CA LYS A 87 -22.41 -25.99 17.43
C LYS A 87 -22.40 -27.49 17.13
N HIS A 88 -21.48 -28.23 17.75
CA HIS A 88 -21.66 -29.67 17.87
C HIS A 88 -22.77 -29.92 18.89
N HIS A 89 -23.94 -30.31 18.37
CA HIS A 89 -25.02 -30.95 19.10
C HIS A 89 -24.87 -32.46 18.90
N LEU A 90 -24.72 -33.16 20.03
CA LEU A 90 -25.02 -34.55 20.39
C LEU A 90 -23.91 -35.12 21.28
#